data_AF-A0A382M3R7-F1
#
_entry.id   AF-A0A382M3R7-F1
#
_cell.length_a   1.000
_cell.length_b   1.000
_cell.length_c   1.000
_cell.angle_alpha   90.00
_cell.angle_beta   90.00
_cell.angle_gamma   90.00
#
_symmetry.space_group_name_H-M   'P 1'
#
loop_
_entity.id
_entity.type
_entity.pdbx_description
1 polymer ?
#
loop_
_entity_poly.entity_id
_entity_poly.type
_entity_poly.pdbx_seq_one_letter_code
_entity_poly.pdbx_strand_id
1 'polypeptide(L)'
;PDGHNILLLAEGRLVNLGCATGHPSFVMSNSFTNQVLAQIELYNNKYEVGVYTLPKKLDEEVARLHLDKLGVKLTTLTEKQAAYLSIPVEGPYKPEHYRY
;
A
#
# COMPACT_ATOMS: atom_id res chain seq x y z
N PRO A 1 -13.16 30.27 -34.81
CA PRO A 1 -13.97 30.25 -33.57
C PRO A 1 -15.46 30.07 -33.92
N ASP A 2 -16.12 29.04 -33.37
CA ASP A 2 -17.52 28.63 -33.67
C ASP A 2 -18.52 28.95 -32.53
N GLY A 3 -18.05 29.57 -31.44
CA GLY A 3 -18.88 30.05 -30.34
C GLY A 3 -18.95 29.11 -29.12
N HIS A 4 -18.26 27.97 -29.14
CA HIS A 4 -18.20 27.06 -27.99
C HIS A 4 -17.15 27.48 -26.94
N ASN A 5 -17.40 27.10 -25.68
CA ASN A 5 -16.51 27.36 -24.54
C ASN A 5 -16.11 26.06 -23.84
N ILE A 6 -14.92 26.05 -23.23
CA ILE A 6 -14.44 24.97 -22.36
C ILE A 6 -14.16 25.48 -20.95
N LEU A 7 -14.37 24.63 -19.96
CA LEU A 7 -13.99 24.87 -18.57
C LEU A 7 -12.79 23.98 -18.24
N LEU A 8 -11.61 24.60 -18.14
CA LEU A 8 -10.39 23.92 -17.75
C LEU A 8 -10.17 24.07 -16.24
N LEU A 9 -10.09 22.94 -15.53
CA LEU A 9 -9.78 22.91 -14.11
C LEU A 9 -8.29 22.67 -13.88
N ALA A 10 -7.77 23.25 -12.79
CA ALA A 10 -6.39 23.09 -12.34
C ALA A 10 -5.31 23.35 -13.42
N GLU A 11 -5.61 24.16 -14.44
CA GLU A 11 -4.73 24.39 -15.61
C GLU A 11 -4.27 23.06 -16.28
N GLY A 12 -5.09 22.00 -16.19
CA GLY A 12 -4.73 20.67 -16.69
C GLY A 12 -3.80 19.86 -15.78
N ARG A 13 -3.51 20.32 -14.56
CA ARG A 13 -2.78 19.57 -13.53
C ARG A 13 -3.71 18.66 -12.72
N LEU A 14 -3.17 18.02 -11.67
CA LEU A 14 -3.90 17.10 -10.79
C LEU A 14 -5.10 17.79 -10.13
N VAL A 15 -6.29 17.58 -10.67
CA VAL A 15 -7.53 18.24 -10.24
C VAL A 15 -7.91 17.91 -8.79
N ASN A 16 -7.62 16.71 -8.30
CA ASN A 16 -7.91 16.32 -6.92
C ASN A 16 -7.05 17.10 -5.91
N LEU A 17 -5.80 17.44 -6.25
CA LEU A 17 -4.93 18.26 -5.41
C LEU A 17 -5.18 19.76 -5.63
N GLY A 18 -5.50 20.17 -6.86
CA GLY A 18 -5.65 21.58 -7.24
C GLY A 18 -7.04 22.17 -6.99
N CYS A 19 -8.08 21.34 -7.01
CA CYS A 19 -9.48 21.78 -6.84
C CYS A 19 -10.18 21.09 -5.67
N ALA A 20 -9.48 20.26 -4.91
CA ALA A 20 -9.93 19.66 -3.65
C ALA A 20 -8.72 19.53 -2.70
N THR A 21 -8.72 18.54 -1.80
CA THR A 21 -7.67 18.33 -0.79
C THR A 21 -6.84 17.07 -1.03
N GLY A 22 -6.93 16.48 -2.23
CA GLY A 22 -6.27 15.23 -2.56
C GLY A 22 -6.92 14.02 -1.88
N HIS A 23 -6.09 13.07 -1.49
CA HIS A 23 -6.55 11.82 -0.89
C HIS A 23 -6.84 11.98 0.61
N PRO A 24 -7.91 11.36 1.14
CA PRO A 24 -8.20 11.37 2.58
C PRO A 24 -7.07 10.78 3.44
N SER A 25 -6.97 11.22 4.68
CA SER A 25 -5.87 10.84 5.58
C SER A 25 -5.72 9.32 5.77
N PHE A 26 -6.81 8.55 5.74
CA PHE A 26 -6.75 7.09 5.95
C PHE A 26 -6.05 6.35 4.80
N VAL A 27 -6.31 6.73 3.55
CA VAL A 27 -5.58 6.14 2.41
C VAL A 27 -4.13 6.66 2.36
N MET A 28 -3.90 7.90 2.77
CA MET A 28 -2.54 8.44 2.89
C MET A 28 -1.75 7.75 3.99
N SER A 29 -2.40 7.31 5.08
CA SER A 29 -1.76 6.51 6.14
C SER A 29 -1.13 5.24 5.58
N ASN A 30 -1.82 4.51 4.70
CA ASN A 30 -1.27 3.32 4.05
C ASN A 30 -0.03 3.65 3.18
N SER A 31 -0.09 4.75 2.43
CA SER A 31 1.01 5.20 1.59
C SER A 31 2.22 5.65 2.42
N PHE A 32 1.98 6.37 3.51
CA PHE A 32 3.04 6.91 4.37
C PHE A 32 3.64 5.87 5.30
N THR A 33 2.89 4.86 5.76
CA THR A 33 3.47 3.72 6.47
C THR A 33 4.45 2.97 5.58
N ASN A 34 4.11 2.71 4.32
CA ASN A 34 5.06 2.15 3.35
C ASN A 34 6.33 3.00 3.21
N GLN A 35 6.19 4.32 3.10
CA GLN A 35 7.35 5.21 3.01
C GLN A 35 8.23 5.15 4.26
N VAL A 36 7.65 5.16 5.47
CA VAL A 36 8.43 5.04 6.71
C VAL A 36 9.16 3.70 6.77
N LEU A 37 8.50 2.60 6.43
CA LEU A 37 9.14 1.28 6.39
C LEU A 37 10.27 1.21 5.35
N ALA A 38 10.08 1.80 4.17
CA ALA A 38 11.14 1.91 3.17
C ALA A 38 12.32 2.73 3.66
N GLN A 39 12.08 3.84 4.37
CA GLN A 39 13.16 4.63 4.96
C GLN A 39 13.93 3.84 6.03
N ILE A 40 13.22 3.10 6.90
CA ILE A 40 13.83 2.23 7.92
C ILE A 40 14.66 1.13 7.24
N GLU A 41 14.13 0.50 6.19
CA GLU A 41 14.78 -0.58 5.45
C GLU A 41 16.06 -0.11 4.75
N LEU A 42 15.98 1.01 4.03
CA LEU A 42 17.12 1.63 3.35
C LEU A 42 18.20 2.12 4.31
N TYR A 43 17.81 2.59 5.50
CA TYR A 43 18.76 3.06 6.50
C TYR A 43 19.51 1.90 7.17
N ASN A 44 18.82 0.80 7.47
CA ASN A 44 19.40 -0.32 8.23
C ASN A 44 20.12 -1.36 7.35
N ASN A 45 19.84 -1.40 6.05
CA ASN A 45 20.39 -2.40 5.13
C ASN A 45 21.20 -1.77 3.99
N LYS A 46 22.07 -2.57 3.38
CA LYS A 46 22.83 -2.16 2.19
C LYS A 46 22.19 -2.74 0.94
N TYR A 47 21.83 -1.87 0.02
CA TYR A 47 21.36 -2.23 -1.31
C TYR A 47 22.41 -1.86 -2.35
N GLU A 48 22.54 -2.70 -3.37
CA GLU A 48 23.20 -2.29 -4.61
C GLU A 48 22.37 -1.21 -5.31
N VAL A 49 22.98 -0.46 -6.22
CA VAL A 49 22.26 0.55 -6.99
C VAL A 49 21.20 -0.12 -7.86
N GLY A 50 19.94 0.18 -7.60
CA GLY A 50 18.81 -0.42 -8.30
C GLY A 50 17.46 0.11 -7.81
N VAL A 51 16.39 -0.43 -8.38
CA VAL A 51 15.01 -0.15 -7.97
C VAL A 51 14.45 -1.41 -7.33
N TYR A 52 13.93 -1.26 -6.11
CA TYR A 52 13.43 -2.36 -5.29
C TYR A 52 12.02 -2.06 -4.80
N THR A 53 11.28 -3.12 -4.50
CA THR A 53 10.00 -3.06 -3.79
C THR A 53 10.19 -3.55 -2.36
N LEU A 54 9.33 -3.10 -1.44
CA LEU A 54 9.33 -3.62 -0.08
C LEU A 54 9.03 -5.14 -0.07
N PRO A 55 9.64 -5.91 0.84
CA PRO A 55 9.27 -7.30 1.06
C PRO A 55 7.78 -7.48 1.34
N LYS A 56 7.16 -8.51 0.77
CA LYS A 56 5.71 -8.79 0.89
C LYS A 56 5.20 -8.82 2.34
N LYS A 57 6.02 -9.30 3.28
CA LYS A 57 5.67 -9.32 4.71
C LYS A 57 5.47 -7.91 5.29
N LEU A 58 6.23 -6.92 4.83
CA LEU A 58 6.04 -5.53 5.25
C LEU A 58 4.79 -4.91 4.63
N ASP A 59 4.46 -5.27 3.38
CA ASP A 59 3.20 -4.85 2.73
C ASP A 59 1.97 -5.41 3.47
N GLU A 60 2.02 -6.68 3.86
CA GLU A 60 0.98 -7.31 4.71
C GLU A 60 0.88 -6.66 6.09
N GLU A 61 2.00 -6.22 6.68
CA GLU A 61 2.01 -5.50 7.95
C GLU A 61 1.36 -4.12 7.83
N VAL A 62 1.63 -3.39 6.74
CA VAL A 62 0.93 -2.12 6.45
C VAL A 62 -0.58 -2.35 6.44
N ALA A 63 -1.07 -3.38 5.74
CA ALA A 63 -2.50 -3.69 5.72
C ALA A 63 -3.02 -4.05 7.12
N ARG A 64 -2.29 -4.88 7.86
CA ARG A 64 -2.66 -5.36 9.21
C ARG A 64 -2.87 -4.21 10.19
N LEU A 65 -1.98 -3.20 10.18
CA LEU A 65 -2.04 -2.03 11.07
C LEU A 65 -3.32 -1.19 10.89
N HIS A 66 -4.03 -1.31 9.76
CA HIS A 66 -5.23 -0.53 9.47
C HIS A 66 -6.54 -1.29 9.77
N LEU A 67 -6.51 -2.60 10.02
CA LEU A 67 -7.70 -3.45 10.17
C LEU A 67 -8.54 -3.08 11.40
N ASP A 68 -7.89 -2.82 12.54
CA ASP A 68 -8.59 -2.49 13.80
C ASP A 68 -9.42 -1.21 13.66
N LYS A 69 -8.90 -0.21 12.94
CA LYS A 69 -9.61 1.04 12.68
C LYS A 69 -10.88 0.82 11.84
N LEU A 70 -10.88 -0.20 10.99
CA LEU A 70 -12.00 -0.61 10.16
C LEU A 70 -12.95 -1.58 10.89
N GLY A 71 -12.64 -2.00 12.11
CA GLY A 71 -13.41 -3.00 12.85
C GLY A 71 -13.34 -4.40 12.24
N VAL A 72 -12.31 -4.68 11.44
CA VAL A 72 -12.13 -5.99 10.78
C VAL A 72 -11.52 -6.99 11.76
N LYS A 73 -12.14 -8.17 11.86
CA LYS A 73 -11.58 -9.31 12.60
C LYS A 73 -10.92 -10.28 11.64
N LEU A 74 -9.59 -10.26 11.61
CA LEU A 74 -8.83 -11.17 10.75
C LEU A 74 -8.77 -12.56 11.37
N THR A 75 -9.07 -13.60 10.58
CA THR A 75 -8.93 -15.00 11.01
C THR A 75 -7.46 -15.41 11.01
N THR A 76 -7.05 -16.15 12.04
CA THR A 76 -5.72 -16.77 12.12
C THR A 76 -5.78 -18.20 11.60
N LEU A 77 -4.85 -18.58 10.72
CA LEU A 77 -4.71 -19.96 10.27
C LEU A 77 -4.33 -20.86 11.46
N THR A 78 -4.93 -22.04 11.52
CA THR A 78 -4.41 -23.12 12.38
C THR A 78 -3.11 -23.68 11.77
N GLU A 79 -2.25 -24.27 12.59
CA GLU A 79 -1.01 -24.91 12.13
C GLU A 79 -1.27 -25.96 11.04
N LYS A 80 -2.37 -26.72 11.16
CA LYS A 80 -2.78 -27.71 10.16
C LYS A 80 -3.12 -27.07 8.81
N GLN A 81 -3.79 -25.92 8.81
CA GLN A 81 -4.13 -25.19 7.58
C GLN A 81 -2.88 -24.56 6.94
N ALA A 82 -2.02 -23.95 7.77
CA ALA A 82 -0.74 -23.38 7.33
C ALA A 82 0.15 -24.44 6.68
N ALA A 83 0.30 -25.61 7.31
CA ALA A 83 1.03 -26.75 6.76
C ALA A 83 0.41 -27.27 5.46
N TYR A 84 -0.92 -27.38 5.39
CA TYR A 84 -1.62 -27.80 4.17
C TYR A 84 -1.37 -26.84 2.99
N LEU A 85 -1.35 -25.54 3.26
CA LEU A 85 -1.10 -24.49 2.26
C LEU A 85 0.39 -24.25 2.00
N SER A 86 1.28 -24.88 2.77
CA SER A 86 2.73 -24.66 2.71
C SER A 86 3.14 -23.18 2.90
N ILE A 87 2.48 -22.50 3.84
CA ILE A 87 2.79 -21.10 4.20
C ILE A 87 2.85 -20.94 5.74
N PRO A 88 3.60 -19.96 6.28
CA PRO A 88 3.56 -19.66 7.71
C PRO A 88 2.19 -19.09 8.15
N VAL A 89 1.85 -19.22 9.43
CA VAL A 89 0.61 -18.66 10.01
C VAL A 89 0.63 -17.12 9.94
N GLU A 90 1.82 -16.55 10.09
CA GLU A 90 2.12 -15.12 10.07
C GLU A 90 2.42 -14.55 8.67
N GLY A 91 2.31 -15.37 7.62
CA GLY A 91 2.63 -14.99 6.24
C GLY A 91 4.14 -15.00 5.92
N PRO A 92 4.54 -14.58 4.72
CA PRO A 92 3.71 -14.03 3.65
C PRO A 92 2.69 -15.05 3.10
N TYR A 93 1.48 -14.58 2.80
CA TYR A 93 0.34 -15.44 2.46
C TYR A 93 0.20 -15.73 0.95
N LYS A 94 0.99 -15.06 0.12
CA LYS A 94 0.88 -15.12 -1.35
C LYS A 94 2.24 -15.19 -2.02
N PRO A 95 2.34 -15.85 -3.19
CA PRO A 95 3.57 -15.90 -3.96
C PRO A 95 3.94 -14.52 -4.52
N GLU A 96 5.19 -14.36 -4.95
CA GLU A 96 5.72 -13.06 -5.35
C GLU A 96 4.97 -12.42 -6.53
N HIS A 97 4.65 -13.22 -7.54
CA HIS A 97 3.97 -12.80 -8.77
C HIS A 97 2.46 -12.58 -8.62
N TYR A 98 1.92 -12.68 -7.40
CA TYR A 98 0.50 -12.54 -7.15
C TYR A 98 0.04 -11.08 -7.33
N ARG A 99 -1.12 -10.88 -7.95
CA ARG A 99 -1.63 -9.55 -8.38
C ARG A 99 -2.63 -8.96 -7.38
N TYR A 100 -2.29 -8.98 -6.08
CA TYR A 100 -3.13 -8.67 -4.90
C TYR A 100 -3.94 -9.82 -4.31
#